data_AF-A0A2H0PIA4-F1
#
_entry.id   AF-A0A2H0PIA4-F1
#
_cell.length_a   1.000
_cell.length_b   1.000
_cell.length_c   1.000
_cell.angle_alpha   90.00
_cell.angle_beta   90.00
_cell.angle_gamma   90.00
#
_symmetry.space_group_name_H-M   'P 1'
#
loop_
_entity.id
_entity.type
_entity.pdbx_description
1 polymer ?
#
loop_
_entity_poly.entity_id
_entity_poly.type
_entity_poly.pdbx_seq_one_letter_code
_entity_poly.pdbx_strand_id
1 'polypeptide(L)'
;MLFASTFLLLNLLVRLNTLEAYYTKDLLSWNETQHPENTELLELLMKIISLKHIQERNAFDEIVKNCPDQLKETQTCEGQISLDYAEARRHLFGQIYLDRKKLSIRDIYALHDFTQADFGSKPGPGINQIPFHEILNTEHTWPQSKFLKTGDGEIIRFQKGDLHHLFPAANDLNSYRGNYPFGETNGSLAQYKINNELRAKIKPIQDSHECVWFPPAPNQKYLRYWKFQQQQGSRRLPANRKQCLFAQQYFDRRHLERV
;
A
#
# COMPACT_ATOMS: atom_id res chain seq x y z
N MET A 1 20.99 40.18 8.28
CA MET A 1 20.52 38.94 7.61
C MET A 1 20.91 37.69 8.42
N LEU A 2 20.50 37.58 9.69
CA LEU A 2 20.82 36.42 10.55
C LEU A 2 19.60 35.84 11.29
N PHE A 3 18.44 36.52 11.24
CA PHE A 3 17.23 36.10 11.96
C PHE A 3 16.31 35.14 11.18
N ALA A 4 16.46 35.03 9.86
CA ALA A 4 15.61 34.17 9.03
C ALA A 4 16.03 32.68 9.05
N SER A 5 17.31 32.39 9.36
CA SER A 5 17.87 31.04 9.35
C SER A 5 17.54 30.23 10.61
N THR A 6 17.44 30.88 11.77
CA THR A 6 17.12 30.22 13.05
C THR A 6 15.66 29.78 13.13
N PHE A 7 14.74 30.55 12.55
CA PHE A 7 13.31 30.19 12.50
C PHE A 7 13.01 28.99 11.59
N LEU A 8 13.79 28.83 10.51
CA LEU A 8 13.68 27.69 9.61
C LEU A 8 14.20 26.39 10.23
N LEU A 9 15.30 26.46 11.00
CA LEU A 9 15.84 25.33 11.75
C LEU A 9 14.92 24.88 12.89
N LEU A 10 14.28 25.82 13.60
CA LEU A 10 13.33 25.50 14.68
C LEU A 10 12.07 24.80 14.14
N ASN A 11 11.52 25.25 13.01
CA ASN A 11 10.37 24.60 12.37
C ASN A 11 10.71 23.21 11.78
N LEU A 12 11.95 22.99 11.35
CA LEU A 12 12.39 21.67 10.86
C LEU A 12 12.53 20.65 12.01
N LEU A 13 13.04 21.09 13.17
CA LEU A 13 13.14 20.26 14.38
C LEU A 13 11.76 19.91 14.96
N VAL A 14 10.81 20.86 14.97
CA VAL A 14 9.43 20.60 15.42
C VAL A 14 8.72 19.57 14.54
N ARG A 15 9.01 19.50 13.23
CA ARG A 15 8.40 18.51 12.33
C ARG A 15 9.00 17.10 12.41
N LEU A 16 10.21 16.95 12.93
CA LEU A 16 10.82 15.62 13.12
C LEU A 16 10.26 14.93 14.38
N ASN A 17 9.97 15.68 15.45
CA ASN A 17 9.46 15.12 16.71
C ASN A 17 7.99 14.65 16.63
N THR A 18 7.19 15.15 15.68
CA THR A 18 5.76 14.79 15.61
C THR A 18 5.51 13.40 15.02
N LEU A 19 6.46 12.85 14.24
CA LEU A 19 6.31 11.52 13.67
C LEU A 19 6.70 10.41 14.65
N GLU A 20 7.61 10.71 15.59
CA GLU A 20 8.17 9.71 16.52
C GLU A 20 7.20 9.29 17.63
N ALA A 21 6.19 10.09 17.96
CA ALA A 21 5.28 9.77 19.06
C ALA A 21 4.02 8.98 18.63
N TYR A 22 3.79 8.80 17.33
CA TYR A 22 2.55 8.16 16.83
C TYR A 22 2.51 6.65 17.02
N TYR A 23 3.68 5.99 17.12
CA TYR A 23 3.76 4.55 17.28
C TYR A 23 4.20 4.19 18.70
N THR A 24 3.98 2.93 19.08
CA THR A 24 4.42 2.45 20.38
C THR A 24 5.93 2.51 20.50
N LYS A 25 6.42 2.77 21.72
CA LYS A 25 7.86 2.76 22.01
C LYS A 25 8.51 1.43 21.64
N ASP A 26 7.82 0.32 21.90
CA ASP A 26 8.31 -1.03 21.61
C ASP A 26 8.58 -1.22 20.12
N LEU A 27 7.69 -0.73 19.24
CA LEU A 27 7.89 -0.83 17.80
C LEU A 27 9.05 0.05 17.32
N LEU A 28 9.15 1.28 17.83
CA LEU A 28 10.19 2.23 17.42
C LEU A 28 11.58 1.87 17.94
N SER A 29 11.64 1.18 19.08
CA SER A 29 12.87 0.64 19.64
C SER A 29 13.23 -0.75 19.10
N TRP A 30 12.41 -1.31 18.20
CA TRP A 30 12.62 -2.63 17.64
C TRP A 30 13.96 -2.73 16.91
N ASN A 31 14.75 -3.74 17.26
CA ASN A 31 16.05 -4.00 16.65
C ASN A 31 16.14 -5.43 16.13
N GLU A 32 16.09 -5.59 14.81
CA GLU A 32 16.18 -6.90 14.13
C GLU A 32 17.45 -7.69 14.50
N THR A 33 18.55 -7.02 14.87
CA THR A 33 19.80 -7.71 15.26
C THR A 33 19.73 -8.37 16.64
N GLN A 34 18.80 -7.93 17.50
CA GLN A 34 18.59 -8.48 18.83
C GLN A 34 17.48 -9.53 18.88
N HIS A 35 16.64 -9.58 17.84
CA HIS A 35 15.50 -10.48 17.72
C HIS A 35 15.59 -11.24 16.39
N PRO A 36 16.44 -12.28 16.30
CA PRO A 36 16.69 -13.01 15.05
C PRO A 36 15.46 -13.79 14.57
N GLU A 37 14.48 -14.03 15.44
CA GLU A 37 13.20 -14.67 15.07
C GLU A 37 12.10 -13.62 14.84
N ASN A 38 11.45 -13.70 13.68
CA ASN A 38 10.40 -12.75 13.27
C ASN A 38 9.08 -12.90 14.04
N THR A 39 8.96 -13.88 14.95
CA THR A 39 7.74 -14.20 15.69
C THR A 39 7.37 -13.14 16.72
N GLU A 40 8.36 -12.61 17.44
CA GLU A 40 8.14 -11.56 18.45
C GLU A 40 7.70 -10.24 17.81
N LEU A 41 8.32 -9.86 16.68
CA LEU A 41 7.88 -8.70 15.89
C LEU A 41 6.44 -8.90 15.41
N LEU A 42 6.13 -10.11 14.96
CA LEU A 42 4.81 -10.44 14.46
C LEU A 42 3.76 -10.27 15.56
N GLU A 43 3.99 -10.81 16.74
CA GLU A 43 3.10 -10.67 17.88
C GLU A 43 2.92 -9.20 18.31
N LEU A 44 4.00 -8.41 18.27
CA LEU A 44 3.94 -6.98 18.55
C LEU A 44 3.05 -6.24 17.54
N LEU A 45 3.30 -6.44 16.23
CA LEU A 45 2.49 -5.83 15.16
C LEU A 45 1.02 -6.23 15.26
N MET A 46 0.76 -7.48 15.61
CA MET A 46 -0.59 -8.01 15.79
C MET A 46 -1.32 -7.34 16.95
N LYS A 47 -0.64 -7.11 18.07
CA LYS A 47 -1.19 -6.34 19.20
C LYS A 47 -1.49 -4.91 18.80
N ILE A 48 -0.57 -4.25 18.08
CA ILE A 48 -0.73 -2.88 17.61
C ILE A 48 -1.96 -2.77 16.69
N ILE A 49 -2.12 -3.67 15.73
CA ILE A 49 -3.22 -3.59 14.75
C ILE A 49 -4.59 -3.93 15.37
N SER A 50 -4.64 -4.86 16.32
CA SER A 50 -5.92 -5.40 16.84
C SER A 50 -6.45 -4.70 18.10
N LEU A 51 -5.60 -4.00 18.86
CA LEU A 51 -5.98 -3.41 20.14
C LEU A 51 -6.25 -1.90 20.02
N LYS A 52 -6.61 -1.28 21.14
CA LYS A 52 -6.88 0.16 21.24
C LYS A 52 -5.61 0.91 21.63
N HIS A 53 -5.52 2.14 21.16
CA HIS A 53 -4.41 3.06 21.35
C HIS A 53 -4.88 4.23 22.19
N ILE A 54 -4.29 4.40 23.37
CA ILE A 54 -4.38 5.67 24.10
C ILE A 54 -3.28 6.56 23.55
N GLN A 55 -3.68 7.65 22.91
CA GLN A 55 -2.80 8.61 22.27
C GLN A 55 -2.71 9.86 23.14
N GLU A 56 -1.50 10.39 23.29
CA GLU A 56 -1.25 11.64 24.03
C GLU A 56 -0.21 12.48 23.30
N ARG A 57 -0.40 13.81 23.32
CA ARG A 57 0.49 14.71 22.58
C ARG A 57 1.93 14.60 23.08
N ASN A 58 2.86 14.32 22.16
CA ASN A 58 4.29 14.14 22.43
C ASN A 58 4.61 12.93 23.34
N ALA A 59 3.73 11.94 23.41
CA ALA A 59 3.99 10.68 24.10
C ALA A 59 3.71 9.51 23.16
N PHE A 60 4.38 8.38 23.37
CA PHE A 60 4.13 7.17 22.60
C PHE A 60 2.74 6.60 22.92
N ASP A 61 2.11 6.02 21.90
CA ASP A 61 0.84 5.31 22.06
C ASP A 61 0.95 4.17 23.08
N GLU A 62 -0.02 4.11 24.01
CA GLU A 62 -0.19 3.01 24.93
C GLU A 62 -1.24 2.03 24.37
N ILE A 63 -0.86 0.75 24.28
CA ILE A 63 -1.75 -0.30 23.75
C ILE A 63 -2.56 -0.90 24.88
N VAL A 64 -3.88 -0.79 24.78
CA VAL A 64 -4.85 -1.29 25.75
C VAL A 64 -5.90 -2.16 25.08
N LYS A 65 -6.42 -3.15 25.82
CA LYS A 65 -7.48 -4.02 25.28
C LYS A 65 -8.79 -3.27 25.05
N ASN A 66 -9.14 -2.38 25.97
CA ASN A 66 -10.35 -1.56 25.93
C ASN A 66 -10.00 -0.14 26.33
N CYS A 67 -10.71 0.84 25.77
CA CYS A 67 -10.59 2.22 26.21
C CYS A 67 -11.08 2.36 27.66
N PRO A 68 -10.34 3.08 28.52
CA PRO A 68 -10.77 3.34 29.89
C PRO A 68 -11.97 4.29 29.93
N ASP A 69 -12.80 4.18 30.96
CA ASP A 69 -13.96 5.05 31.17
C ASP A 69 -13.58 6.52 31.42
N GLN A 70 -12.36 6.74 31.91
CA GLN A 70 -11.81 8.07 32.17
C GLN A 70 -10.46 8.21 31.47
N LEU A 71 -10.40 9.16 30.55
CA LEU A 71 -9.17 9.61 29.90
C LEU A 71 -8.81 10.99 30.43
N LYS A 72 -7.52 11.33 30.42
CA LYS A 72 -7.12 12.73 30.64
C LYS A 72 -7.66 13.59 29.51
N GLU A 73 -7.86 14.88 29.76
CA GLU A 73 -8.31 15.84 28.73
C GLU A 73 -7.37 15.92 27.52
N THR A 74 -6.09 15.54 27.71
CA THR A 74 -5.06 15.48 26.66
C THR A 74 -5.00 14.16 25.90
N GLN A 75 -5.85 13.19 26.26
CA GLN A 75 -5.80 11.83 25.75
C GLN A 75 -7.00 11.51 24.86
N THR A 76 -6.75 10.75 23.80
CA THR A 76 -7.78 10.11 22.98
C THR A 76 -7.57 8.61 23.01
N CYS A 77 -8.65 7.83 22.90
CA CYS A 77 -8.54 6.39 22.77
C CYS A 77 -9.18 5.95 21.46
N GLU A 78 -8.34 5.50 20.54
CA GLU A 78 -8.74 5.14 19.18
C GLU A 78 -8.36 3.69 18.89
N GLY A 79 -8.95 3.10 17.86
CA GLY A 79 -8.52 1.79 17.39
C GLY A 79 -8.72 1.68 15.90
N GLN A 80 -7.98 0.76 15.29
CA GLN A 80 -8.10 0.55 13.85
C GLN A 80 -9.53 0.13 13.48
N ILE A 81 -10.07 0.75 12.44
CA ILE A 81 -11.36 0.38 11.89
C ILE A 81 -11.18 -0.91 11.10
N SER A 82 -11.79 -1.99 11.60
CA SER A 82 -11.75 -3.29 10.94
C SER A 82 -12.87 -3.40 9.91
N LEU A 83 -12.58 -3.03 8.67
CA LEU A 83 -13.49 -3.22 7.54
C LEU A 83 -13.54 -4.71 7.17
N ASP A 84 -14.75 -5.22 6.90
CA ASP A 84 -14.82 -6.48 6.17
C ASP A 84 -14.43 -6.26 4.71
N TYR A 85 -14.18 -7.37 4.00
CA TYR A 85 -13.68 -7.28 2.64
C TYR A 85 -14.69 -6.65 1.66
N ALA A 86 -15.99 -6.79 1.90
CA ALA A 86 -16.99 -6.19 1.03
C ALA A 86 -17.03 -4.66 1.23
N GLU A 87 -16.96 -4.21 2.48
CA GLU A 87 -16.92 -2.78 2.82
C GLU A 87 -15.64 -2.12 2.29
N ALA A 88 -14.49 -2.77 2.49
CA ALA A 88 -13.22 -2.28 1.96
C ALA A 88 -13.29 -2.09 0.43
N ARG A 89 -13.90 -3.04 -0.29
CA ARG A 89 -14.11 -2.90 -1.75
C ARG A 89 -15.06 -1.77 -2.11
N ARG A 90 -16.08 -1.52 -1.30
CA ARG A 90 -17.01 -0.39 -1.50
C ARG A 90 -16.29 0.95 -1.35
N HIS A 91 -15.46 1.11 -0.33
CA HIS A 91 -14.61 2.30 -0.17
C HIS A 91 -13.60 2.42 -1.32
N LEU A 92 -12.91 1.32 -1.64
CA LEU A 92 -11.92 1.26 -2.71
C LEU A 92 -12.50 1.77 -4.04
N PHE A 93 -13.56 1.13 -4.53
CA PHE A 93 -14.09 1.41 -5.86
C PHE A 93 -15.05 2.60 -5.89
N GLY A 94 -15.91 2.73 -4.87
CA GLY A 94 -17.02 3.67 -4.89
C GLY A 94 -16.71 5.03 -4.27
N GLN A 95 -15.54 5.19 -3.65
CA GLN A 95 -15.17 6.43 -2.96
C GLN A 95 -13.74 6.88 -3.28
N ILE A 96 -12.74 6.04 -3.02
CA ILE A 96 -11.31 6.41 -3.07
C ILE A 96 -10.83 6.52 -4.53
N TYR A 97 -11.13 5.51 -5.36
CA TYR A 97 -10.67 5.45 -6.75
C TYR A 97 -11.70 5.87 -7.79
N LEU A 98 -12.91 6.23 -7.37
CA LEU A 98 -13.94 6.73 -8.27
C LEU A 98 -13.64 8.17 -8.68
N ASP A 99 -13.33 8.39 -9.96
CA ASP A 99 -13.50 9.72 -10.55
C ASP A 99 -15.00 9.98 -10.70
N ARG A 100 -15.56 10.76 -9.76
CA ARG A 100 -16.99 11.08 -9.72
C ARG A 100 -17.46 11.90 -10.92
N LYS A 101 -16.58 12.63 -11.59
CA LYS A 101 -16.95 13.46 -12.75
C LYS A 101 -17.08 12.60 -13.99
N LYS A 102 -16.16 11.66 -14.17
CA LYS A 102 -16.13 10.76 -15.33
C LYS A 102 -16.92 9.46 -15.12
N LEU A 103 -17.31 9.18 -13.88
CA LEU A 103 -17.81 7.87 -13.45
C LEU A 103 -16.89 6.75 -13.94
N SER A 104 -15.60 6.91 -13.63
CA SER A 104 -14.57 6.00 -14.07
C SER A 104 -13.64 5.60 -12.92
N ILE A 105 -13.02 4.43 -13.05
CA ILE A 105 -11.99 3.96 -12.12
C ILE A 105 -10.75 3.58 -12.94
N ARG A 106 -9.60 4.14 -12.59
CA ARG A 106 -8.33 3.80 -13.23
C ARG A 106 -7.73 2.55 -12.62
N ASP A 107 -7.34 1.58 -13.45
CA ASP A 107 -6.63 0.38 -12.98
C ASP A 107 -5.13 0.64 -12.77
N ILE A 108 -4.52 -0.15 -11.88
CA ILE A 108 -3.14 0.06 -11.42
C ILE A 108 -2.06 -0.41 -12.40
N TYR A 109 -2.39 -1.33 -13.31
CA TYR A 109 -1.42 -1.96 -14.20
C TYR A 109 -1.40 -1.33 -15.58
N ALA A 110 -2.55 -1.34 -16.27
CA ALA A 110 -2.69 -0.81 -17.62
C ALA A 110 -2.93 0.71 -17.65
N LEU A 111 -3.28 1.31 -16.51
CA LEU A 111 -3.67 2.72 -16.41
C LEU A 111 -4.86 3.05 -17.33
N HIS A 112 -5.73 2.06 -17.57
CA HIS A 112 -6.98 2.19 -18.30
C HIS A 112 -8.05 2.76 -17.37
N ASP A 113 -8.81 3.74 -17.88
CA ASP A 113 -9.96 4.29 -17.18
C ASP A 113 -11.20 3.47 -17.53
N PHE A 114 -11.57 2.56 -16.64
CA PHE A 114 -12.79 1.77 -16.78
C PHE A 114 -14.01 2.65 -16.54
N THR A 115 -15.00 2.56 -17.43
CA THR A 115 -16.30 3.26 -17.41
C THR A 115 -17.43 2.25 -17.56
N GLN A 116 -18.69 2.66 -17.46
CA GLN A 116 -19.83 1.73 -17.68
C GLN A 116 -19.79 1.02 -19.05
N ALA A 117 -19.18 1.63 -20.08
CA ALA A 117 -19.06 1.02 -21.40
C ALA A 117 -18.26 -0.30 -21.37
N ASP A 118 -17.24 -0.39 -20.51
CA ASP A 118 -16.42 -1.59 -20.35
C ASP A 118 -17.20 -2.76 -19.70
N PHE A 119 -18.31 -2.47 -19.02
CA PHE A 119 -19.13 -3.44 -18.29
C PHE A 119 -20.42 -3.85 -19.02
N GLY A 120 -20.78 -3.13 -20.10
CA GLY A 120 -22.05 -3.35 -20.79
C GLY A 120 -23.24 -3.22 -19.83
N SER A 121 -24.01 -4.30 -19.67
CA SER A 121 -25.17 -4.34 -18.76
C SER A 121 -24.82 -4.73 -17.32
N LYS A 122 -23.55 -5.04 -17.03
CA LYS A 122 -23.10 -5.42 -15.68
C LYS A 122 -22.81 -4.18 -14.84
N PRO A 123 -22.80 -4.28 -13.50
CA PRO A 123 -22.44 -3.14 -12.64
C PRO A 123 -21.02 -2.63 -12.95
N GLY A 124 -20.90 -1.38 -13.39
CA GLY A 124 -19.62 -0.69 -13.60
C GLY A 124 -19.22 0.20 -12.42
N PRO A 125 -18.36 1.22 -12.65
CA PRO A 125 -18.03 2.24 -11.66
C PRO A 125 -19.26 3.03 -11.21
N GLY A 126 -19.37 3.33 -9.91
CA GLY A 126 -20.48 4.10 -9.37
C GLY A 126 -20.26 4.47 -7.91
N ILE A 127 -20.98 5.48 -7.43
CA ILE A 127 -20.86 5.95 -6.04
C ILE A 127 -21.28 4.81 -5.09
N ASN A 128 -20.41 4.44 -4.16
CA ASN A 128 -20.62 3.33 -3.23
C ASN A 128 -20.94 1.99 -3.93
N GLN A 129 -20.52 1.81 -5.19
CA GLN A 129 -20.77 0.62 -5.98
C GLN A 129 -19.49 -0.21 -6.12
N ILE A 130 -19.64 -1.54 -6.02
CA ILE A 130 -18.59 -2.48 -6.35
C ILE A 130 -18.80 -2.92 -7.82
N PRO A 131 -17.84 -2.66 -8.73
CA PRO A 131 -17.94 -3.07 -10.13
C PRO A 131 -17.89 -4.60 -10.27
N PHE A 132 -18.33 -5.09 -11.42
CA PHE A 132 -18.32 -6.52 -11.72
C PHE A 132 -16.89 -7.08 -11.75
N HIS A 133 -16.63 -8.01 -10.84
CA HIS A 133 -15.28 -8.49 -10.51
C HIS A 133 -14.55 -9.19 -11.66
N GLU A 134 -15.27 -9.77 -12.62
CA GLU A 134 -14.66 -10.45 -13.77
C GLU A 134 -14.02 -9.46 -14.76
N ILE A 135 -14.32 -8.16 -14.62
CA ILE A 135 -13.80 -7.08 -15.47
C ILE A 135 -12.79 -6.24 -14.69
N LEU A 136 -13.21 -5.72 -13.52
CA LEU A 136 -12.37 -4.92 -12.65
C LEU A 136 -12.38 -5.52 -11.24
N ASN A 137 -11.23 -5.98 -10.79
CA ASN A 137 -11.07 -6.71 -9.54
C ASN A 137 -10.19 -5.92 -8.56
N THR A 138 -10.13 -6.42 -7.32
CA THR A 138 -9.29 -5.87 -6.26
C THR A 138 -7.94 -6.56 -6.29
N GLU A 139 -6.88 -5.80 -6.52
CA GLU A 139 -5.50 -6.25 -6.39
C GLU A 139 -5.04 -6.10 -4.94
N HIS A 140 -4.53 -7.19 -4.38
CA HIS A 140 -3.81 -7.21 -3.12
C HIS A 140 -2.30 -7.18 -3.43
N THR A 141 -1.66 -6.02 -3.26
CA THR A 141 -0.20 -5.92 -3.52
C THR A 141 0.60 -6.87 -2.64
N TRP A 142 0.13 -7.13 -1.41
CA TRP A 142 0.52 -8.31 -0.65
C TRP A 142 -0.53 -9.43 -0.83
N PRO A 143 -0.26 -10.49 -1.62
CA PRO A 143 -1.29 -11.44 -2.03
C PRO A 143 -1.84 -12.24 -0.84
N GLN A 144 -3.14 -12.55 -0.87
CA GLN A 144 -3.83 -13.26 0.23
C GLN A 144 -3.18 -14.61 0.59
N SER A 145 -2.55 -15.30 -0.37
CA SER A 145 -1.84 -16.55 -0.10
C SER A 145 -0.63 -16.39 0.84
N LYS A 146 -0.14 -15.15 1.02
CA LYS A 146 0.97 -14.75 1.88
C LYS A 146 0.50 -14.09 3.18
N PHE A 147 -0.81 -14.03 3.43
CA PHE A 147 -1.32 -13.56 4.71
C PHE A 147 -0.89 -14.49 5.83
N LEU A 148 -0.78 -13.91 7.01
CA LEU A 148 -0.65 -14.65 8.24
C LEU A 148 -1.87 -15.55 8.38
N LYS A 149 -1.62 -16.85 8.44
CA LYS A 149 -2.68 -17.84 8.64
C LYS A 149 -2.88 -18.03 10.13
N THR A 150 -3.39 -16.99 10.77
CA THR A 150 -3.82 -17.05 12.16
C THR A 150 -5.21 -17.70 12.20
N GLY A 151 -5.46 -18.56 13.18
CA GLY A 151 -6.84 -19.05 13.44
C GLY A 151 -7.79 -17.93 13.87
N ASP A 152 -7.25 -16.75 14.15
CA ASP A 152 -7.97 -15.53 14.48
C ASP A 152 -8.60 -14.87 13.24
N GLY A 153 -9.94 -14.88 13.19
CA GLY A 153 -10.71 -14.28 12.09
C GLY A 153 -10.62 -12.76 12.03
N GLU A 154 -10.33 -12.07 13.13
CA GLU A 154 -10.22 -10.61 13.17
C GLU A 154 -8.98 -10.13 12.40
N ILE A 155 -7.87 -10.82 12.61
CA ILE A 155 -6.59 -10.55 11.93
C ILE A 155 -6.70 -10.83 10.43
N ILE A 156 -7.41 -11.90 10.06
CA ILE A 156 -7.70 -12.18 8.64
C ILE A 156 -8.56 -11.06 8.03
N ARG A 157 -9.51 -10.49 8.78
CA ARG A 157 -10.31 -9.34 8.33
C ARG A 157 -9.45 -8.11 8.14
N PHE A 158 -8.58 -7.77 9.11
CA PHE A 158 -7.65 -6.64 8.98
C PHE A 158 -6.77 -6.78 7.73
N GLN A 159 -6.13 -7.94 7.51
CA GLN A 159 -5.29 -8.15 6.33
C GLN A 159 -6.06 -8.05 5.01
N LYS A 160 -7.29 -8.58 4.96
CA LYS A 160 -8.12 -8.55 3.74
C LYS A 160 -8.68 -7.17 3.42
N GLY A 161 -9.11 -6.45 4.45
CA GLY A 161 -9.83 -5.17 4.35
C GLY A 161 -8.95 -3.93 4.46
N ASP A 162 -7.65 -4.09 4.73
CA ASP A 162 -6.73 -2.95 4.83
C ASP A 162 -6.59 -2.23 3.49
N LEU A 163 -7.22 -1.06 3.40
CA LEU A 163 -7.30 -0.25 2.19
C LEU A 163 -5.92 0.16 1.68
N HIS A 164 -4.88 0.24 2.51
CA HIS A 164 -3.55 0.73 2.14
C HIS A 164 -2.85 -0.11 1.07
N HIS A 165 -3.22 -1.38 0.94
CA HIS A 165 -2.59 -2.29 -0.02
C HIS A 165 -3.57 -2.86 -1.06
N LEU A 166 -4.80 -2.30 -1.11
CA LEU A 166 -5.83 -2.62 -2.09
C LEU A 166 -5.82 -1.61 -3.25
N PHE A 167 -5.87 -2.13 -4.47
CA PHE A 167 -5.91 -1.30 -5.68
C PHE A 167 -6.95 -1.83 -6.69
N PRO A 168 -7.58 -0.97 -7.50
CA PRO A 168 -8.33 -1.43 -8.67
C PRO A 168 -7.37 -2.01 -9.71
N ALA A 169 -7.68 -3.19 -10.23
CA ALA A 169 -6.89 -3.83 -11.29
C ALA A 169 -7.78 -4.55 -12.28
N ALA A 170 -7.46 -4.45 -13.57
CA ALA A 170 -8.12 -5.27 -14.59
C ALA A 170 -8.02 -6.75 -14.20
N ASN A 171 -9.14 -7.47 -14.21
CA ASN A 171 -9.21 -8.81 -13.64
C ASN A 171 -8.25 -9.80 -14.32
N ASP A 172 -8.04 -9.64 -15.62
CA ASP A 172 -7.14 -10.46 -16.41
C ASP A 172 -5.67 -10.21 -16.06
N LEU A 173 -5.27 -8.96 -15.84
CA LEU A 173 -3.92 -8.59 -15.38
C LEU A 173 -3.67 -8.99 -13.92
N ASN A 174 -4.66 -8.82 -13.04
CA ASN A 174 -4.60 -9.29 -11.65
C ASN A 174 -4.47 -10.82 -11.61
N SER A 175 -5.28 -11.53 -12.39
CA SER A 175 -5.19 -12.99 -12.53
C SER A 175 -3.83 -13.43 -13.07
N TYR A 176 -3.29 -12.71 -14.06
CA TYR A 176 -1.96 -12.97 -14.60
C TYR A 176 -0.86 -12.75 -13.55
N ARG A 177 -0.97 -11.70 -12.74
CA ARG A 177 -0.05 -11.40 -11.63
C ARG A 177 -0.04 -12.50 -10.56
N GLY A 178 -1.20 -13.08 -10.28
CA GLY A 178 -1.35 -14.15 -9.29
C GLY A 178 -0.78 -13.78 -7.92
N ASN A 179 0.18 -14.57 -7.42
CA ASN A 179 0.86 -14.31 -6.15
C ASN A 179 2.38 -14.08 -6.30
N TYR A 180 2.82 -13.81 -7.54
CA TYR A 180 4.23 -13.66 -7.84
C TYR A 180 4.80 -12.38 -7.21
N PRO A 181 6.04 -12.41 -6.70
CA PRO A 181 6.71 -11.20 -6.26
C PRO A 181 6.84 -10.24 -7.45
N PHE A 182 6.73 -8.94 -7.18
CA PHE A 182 7.06 -7.92 -8.18
C PHE A 182 8.53 -8.03 -8.61
N GLY A 183 8.95 -7.24 -9.59
CA GLY A 183 10.37 -7.13 -9.94
C GLY A 183 10.69 -6.14 -11.03
N GLU A 184 11.91 -5.60 -10.98
CA GLU A 184 12.44 -4.78 -12.06
C GLU A 184 12.92 -5.67 -13.21
N THR A 185 12.71 -5.20 -14.43
CA THR A 185 13.23 -5.85 -15.62
C THR A 185 14.08 -4.83 -16.39
N ASN A 186 15.23 -5.28 -16.90
CA ASN A 186 15.99 -4.48 -17.84
C ASN A 186 15.19 -4.50 -19.14
N GLY A 187 14.59 -3.36 -19.52
CA GLY A 187 13.49 -3.19 -20.50
C GLY A 187 13.60 -3.84 -21.88
N SER A 188 14.60 -4.68 -22.17
CA SER A 188 14.72 -5.52 -23.36
C SER A 188 14.42 -7.02 -23.14
N LEU A 189 14.26 -7.49 -21.90
CA LEU A 189 13.93 -8.90 -21.58
C LEU A 189 12.50 -9.12 -21.07
N ALA A 190 11.80 -8.03 -20.76
CA ALA A 190 10.36 -8.03 -20.52
C ALA A 190 9.54 -8.01 -21.83
N GLN A 191 10.05 -8.62 -22.91
CA GLN A 191 9.15 -9.15 -23.94
C GLN A 191 8.48 -10.41 -23.38
N TYR A 192 7.63 -10.16 -22.39
CA TYR A 192 6.82 -11.08 -21.62
C TYR A 192 6.26 -12.24 -22.45
N LYS A 193 6.27 -13.48 -21.96
CA LYS A 193 5.27 -14.48 -22.38
C LYS A 193 3.87 -14.13 -21.82
N ILE A 194 3.50 -12.85 -21.88
CA ILE A 194 2.13 -12.37 -21.79
C ILE A 194 1.56 -12.59 -23.19
N ASN A 195 0.35 -13.13 -23.29
CA ASN A 195 -0.28 -13.31 -24.60
C ASN A 195 -0.46 -11.95 -25.31
N ASN A 196 -0.58 -11.96 -26.63
CA ASN A 196 -0.64 -10.70 -27.39
C ASN A 196 -1.86 -9.83 -27.00
N GLU A 197 -2.94 -10.44 -26.51
CA GLU A 197 -4.16 -9.76 -26.08
C GLU A 197 -3.95 -8.91 -24.82
N LEU A 198 -3.29 -9.44 -23.79
CA LEU A 198 -2.96 -8.70 -22.57
C LEU A 198 -1.90 -7.62 -22.84
N ARG A 199 -0.93 -7.91 -23.72
CA ARG A 199 0.08 -6.92 -24.15
C ARG A 199 -0.56 -5.70 -24.79
N ALA A 200 -1.61 -5.88 -25.59
CA ALA A 200 -2.31 -4.77 -26.24
C ALA A 200 -3.05 -3.84 -25.25
N LYS A 201 -3.38 -4.34 -24.05
CA LYS A 201 -4.04 -3.56 -22.99
C LYS A 201 -3.07 -2.72 -22.17
N ILE A 202 -1.83 -3.19 -22.02
CA ILE A 202 -0.79 -2.43 -21.33
C ILE A 202 -0.27 -1.37 -22.29
N LYS A 203 -0.31 -0.09 -21.89
CA LYS A 203 0.25 0.97 -22.73
C LYS A 203 1.74 0.68 -22.98
N PRO A 204 2.19 0.64 -24.25
CA PRO A 204 3.60 0.46 -24.54
C PRO A 204 4.40 1.59 -23.89
N ILE A 205 5.57 1.26 -23.32
CA ILE A 205 6.51 2.25 -22.78
C ILE A 205 6.94 3.13 -23.96
N GLN A 206 6.31 4.28 -24.15
CA GLN A 206 6.64 5.21 -25.23
C GLN A 206 7.89 6.04 -24.90
N ASP A 207 8.23 6.16 -23.61
CA ASP A 207 9.40 6.88 -23.14
C ASP A 207 10.15 6.11 -22.05
N SER A 208 11.48 6.11 -22.10
CA SER A 208 12.37 5.47 -21.11
C SER A 208 12.26 6.05 -19.69
N HIS A 209 11.37 7.03 -19.50
CA HIS A 209 11.14 7.75 -18.25
C HIS A 209 9.77 7.41 -17.62
N GLU A 210 8.93 6.61 -18.29
CA GLU A 210 7.59 6.24 -17.82
C GLU A 210 7.62 4.85 -17.14
N CYS A 211 7.34 4.82 -15.84
CA CYS A 211 7.36 3.59 -15.04
C CYS A 211 6.04 2.84 -15.20
N VAL A 212 6.02 1.88 -16.11
CA VAL A 212 4.89 0.98 -16.30
C VAL A 212 5.04 -0.25 -15.41
N TRP A 213 4.04 -0.52 -14.58
CA TRP A 213 3.99 -1.70 -13.72
C TRP A 213 3.53 -2.89 -14.55
N PHE A 214 4.40 -3.87 -14.71
CA PHE A 214 4.01 -5.12 -15.33
C PHE A 214 3.68 -6.16 -14.26
N PRO A 215 2.55 -6.88 -14.41
CA PRO A 215 2.28 -8.00 -13.55
C PRO A 215 3.38 -9.06 -13.77
N PRO A 216 4.06 -9.52 -12.71
CA PRO A 216 5.04 -10.59 -12.81
C PRO A 216 4.43 -11.85 -13.45
N ALA A 217 5.17 -12.47 -14.38
CA ALA A 217 4.78 -13.69 -15.08
C ALA A 217 5.29 -14.99 -14.40
N PRO A 218 4.61 -16.13 -14.63
CA PRO A 218 5.14 -17.45 -14.33
C PRO A 218 6.47 -17.70 -15.06
N ASN A 219 7.45 -18.30 -14.38
CA ASN A 219 8.76 -18.73 -14.91
C ASN A 219 9.73 -17.62 -15.35
N GLN A 220 9.51 -16.36 -14.99
CA GLN A 220 10.54 -15.33 -15.10
C GLN A 220 11.52 -15.44 -13.91
N LYS A 221 12.80 -15.69 -14.20
CA LYS A 221 13.88 -15.51 -13.21
C LYS A 221 14.03 -14.01 -12.96
N TYR A 222 13.36 -13.49 -11.93
CA TYR A 222 13.59 -12.13 -11.45
C TYR A 222 15.02 -12.05 -10.91
N LEU A 223 15.90 -11.44 -11.71
CA LEU A 223 17.28 -11.20 -11.31
C LEU A 223 17.28 -10.15 -10.21
N ARG A 224 17.54 -10.61 -8.98
CA ARG A 224 17.74 -9.83 -7.74
C ARG A 224 16.46 -9.40 -7.04
N TYR A 225 16.04 -10.24 -6.11
CA TYR A 225 15.37 -9.79 -4.90
C TYR A 225 16.34 -9.95 -3.72
N TRP A 226 16.29 -9.00 -2.79
CA TRP A 226 16.99 -8.91 -1.49
C TRP A 226 18.31 -8.14 -1.35
N LYS A 227 19.23 -8.14 -2.32
CA LYS A 227 20.54 -7.45 -2.08
C LYS A 227 20.51 -5.92 -2.18
N PHE A 228 19.39 -5.32 -2.60
CA PHE A 228 19.31 -3.88 -2.87
C PHE A 228 18.86 -3.05 -1.65
N GLN A 229 18.13 -3.64 -0.69
CA GLN A 229 17.63 -2.91 0.48
C GLN A 229 18.74 -2.55 1.49
N GLN A 230 19.82 -3.34 1.61
CA GLN A 230 20.89 -3.05 2.58
C GLN A 230 21.91 -1.99 2.12
N GLN A 231 22.04 -1.70 0.82
CA GLN A 231 23.14 -0.83 0.33
C GLN A 231 22.76 0.65 0.10
N GLN A 232 21.48 1.03 0.15
CA GLN A 232 21.04 2.35 -0.30
C GLN A 232 20.66 3.34 0.81
N GLY A 233 20.94 3.01 2.08
CA GLY A 233 20.89 4.00 3.17
C GLY A 233 21.88 5.16 3.05
N SER A 234 22.72 5.24 2.00
CA SER A 234 23.79 6.25 1.95
C SER A 234 24.34 6.68 0.59
N ARG A 235 23.72 6.42 -0.57
CA ARG A 235 24.25 6.94 -1.86
C ARG A 235 23.18 7.54 -2.77
N ARG A 236 23.40 8.80 -3.17
CA ARG A 236 22.62 9.48 -4.23
C ARG A 236 22.75 8.69 -5.54
N LEU A 237 21.61 8.21 -6.05
CA LEU A 237 21.53 7.57 -7.37
C LEU A 237 21.78 8.60 -8.50
N PRO A 238 22.47 8.20 -9.59
CA PRO A 238 22.65 9.05 -10.77
C PRO A 238 21.31 9.38 -11.43
N ALA A 239 21.18 10.61 -11.95
CA ALA A 239 19.91 11.24 -12.35
C ALA A 239 19.08 10.44 -13.39
N ASN A 240 19.74 9.60 -14.17
CA ASN A 240 19.25 8.80 -15.28
C ASN A 240 18.86 7.35 -14.89
N ARG A 241 18.98 6.96 -13.60
CA ARG A 241 18.46 5.68 -13.05
C ARG A 241 17.40 5.88 -11.97
N LYS A 242 16.91 7.11 -11.77
CA LYS A 242 15.89 7.43 -10.76
C LYS A 242 14.47 6.98 -11.14
N GLN A 243 14.32 6.38 -12.31
CA GLN A 243 13.09 5.86 -12.92
C GLN A 243 12.16 5.07 -12.01
N CYS A 244 12.52 3.80 -11.85
CA CYS A 244 11.61 2.75 -11.42
C CYS A 244 11.88 2.38 -9.96
N LEU A 245 11.90 3.36 -9.07
CA LEU A 245 12.00 3.07 -7.65
C LEU A 245 10.74 2.29 -7.20
N PHE A 246 11.03 1.19 -6.51
CA PHE A 246 10.11 0.21 -5.97
C PHE A 246 8.81 0.81 -5.44
N ALA A 247 7.71 0.15 -5.80
CA ALA A 247 6.32 0.56 -5.68
C ALA A 247 5.87 0.91 -4.26
N GLN A 248 6.54 0.39 -3.25
CA GLN A 248 6.09 0.50 -1.87
C GLN A 248 6.08 1.96 -1.38
N GLN A 249 7.08 2.78 -1.76
CA GLN A 249 7.11 4.20 -1.40
C GLN A 249 6.23 5.09 -2.30
N TYR A 250 5.98 4.71 -3.56
CA TYR A 250 5.21 5.52 -4.50
C TYR A 250 3.69 5.28 -4.37
N PHE A 251 3.30 4.06 -3.98
CA PHE A 251 1.95 3.75 -3.54
C PHE A 251 1.61 4.47 -2.26
N ASP A 252 2.54 4.53 -1.30
CA ASP A 252 2.35 5.20 0.00
C ASP A 252 1.82 6.63 -0.16
N ARG A 253 2.52 7.51 -0.89
CA ARG A 253 2.25 8.96 -0.79
C ARG A 253 0.94 9.42 -1.43
N ARG A 254 0.58 8.90 -2.61
CA ARG A 254 -0.65 9.33 -3.34
C ARG A 254 -1.89 8.56 -2.91
N HIS A 255 -1.72 7.38 -2.33
CA HIS A 255 -2.80 6.56 -1.79
C HIS A 255 -3.15 6.98 -0.36
N LEU A 256 -2.15 7.24 0.49
CA LEU A 256 -2.36 7.80 1.84
C LEU A 256 -3.04 9.17 1.83
N GLU A 257 -2.87 9.98 0.77
CA GLU A 257 -3.60 11.25 0.63
C GLU A 257 -5.10 11.07 0.30
N ARG A 258 -5.53 9.85 -0.06
CA ARG A 258 -6.89 9.54 -0.51
C ARG A 258 -7.66 8.58 0.42
N VAL A 259 -6.96 7.87 1.29
CA VAL A 259 -7.51 7.04 2.38
C VAL A 259 -7.63 7.91 3.62
#